data_AF-A0AA95K5X5-F1
#
_entry.id   AF-A0AA95K5X5-F1
#
_cell.length_a   1.000
_cell.length_b   1.000
_cell.length_c   1.000
_cell.angle_alpha   90.00
_cell.angle_beta   90.00
_cell.angle_gamma   90.00
#
_symmetry.space_group_name_H-M   'P 1'
#
loop_
_entity.id
_entity.type
_entity.pdbx_description
1 polymer ?
#
loop_
_entity_poly.entity_id
_entity_poly.type
_entity_poly.pdbx_seq_one_letter_code
_entity_poly.pdbx_strand_id
1 'polypeptide(L)'
;MLPLSEQQMKAYKQIFPELAPDQLETTVLYGMGVSEKNIAYFRSVNSVTVRKTIQRIQEIYKVNSISQLRSIFQVRIFHFSMICDCKYRNKEESANTKIFSDREDEVLYWLSEGKSYPEIAMILGIKTGTVKFHIGNILQKLGIYSVRQAIRICTERNLIKKIIAE
;
A
#
# COMPACT_ATOMS: atom_id res chain seq x y z
N MET A 1 3.53 -14.04 15.23
CA MET A 1 2.81 -13.65 14.00
C MET A 1 1.36 -13.47 14.39
N LEU A 2 0.78 -12.28 14.19
CA LEU A 2 -0.63 -12.02 14.48
C LEU A 2 -1.51 -12.72 13.43
N PRO A 3 -2.81 -12.97 13.70
CA PRO A 3 -3.76 -13.44 12.69
C PRO A 3 -3.76 -12.51 11.48
N LEU A 4 -4.03 -13.08 10.30
CA LEU A 4 -4.04 -12.30 9.06
C LEU A 4 -5.14 -11.23 9.13
N SER A 5 -4.81 -9.99 8.77
CA SER A 5 -5.80 -8.90 8.72
C SER A 5 -6.83 -9.13 7.62
N GLU A 6 -8.00 -8.50 7.70
CA GLU A 6 -9.03 -8.60 6.66
C GLU A 6 -8.50 -8.16 5.27
N GLN A 7 -7.64 -7.14 5.24
CA GLN A 7 -7.01 -6.68 4.01
C GLN A 7 -6.08 -7.75 3.42
N GLN A 8 -5.28 -8.41 4.28
CA GLN A 8 -4.43 -9.52 3.86
C GLN A 8 -5.27 -10.67 3.33
N MET A 9 -6.36 -11.04 4.02
CA MET A 9 -7.28 -12.09 3.59
C MET A 9 -7.90 -11.79 2.22
N LYS A 10 -8.29 -10.53 1.97
CA LYS A 10 -8.82 -10.09 0.66
C LYS A 10 -7.76 -10.16 -0.45
N ALA A 11 -6.50 -9.86 -0.14
CA ALA A 11 -5.40 -10.01 -1.09
C ALA A 11 -5.14 -11.50 -1.41
N TYR A 12 -5.02 -12.34 -0.38
CA TYR A 12 -4.78 -13.78 -0.54
C TYR A 12 -5.93 -14.49 -1.27
N LYS A 13 -7.17 -14.02 -1.11
CA LYS A 13 -8.33 -14.56 -1.84
C LYS A 13 -8.25 -14.33 -3.35
N GLN A 14 -7.55 -13.27 -3.80
CA GLN A 14 -7.27 -13.07 -5.22
C GLN A 14 -6.22 -14.05 -5.74
N ILE A 15 -5.29 -14.47 -4.87
CA ILE A 15 -4.27 -15.46 -5.22
C ILE A 15 -4.88 -16.85 -5.29
N PHE A 16 -5.74 -17.20 -4.32
CA PHE A 16 -6.34 -18.52 -4.17
C PHE A 16 -7.89 -18.43 -4.20
N PRO A 17 -8.50 -18.03 -5.33
CA PRO A 17 -9.96 -17.87 -5.44
C PRO A 17 -10.73 -19.16 -5.17
N GLU A 18 -10.13 -20.33 -5.42
CA GLU A 18 -10.70 -21.66 -5.21
C GLU A 18 -10.84 -22.07 -3.74
N LEU A 19 -10.17 -21.36 -2.80
CA LEU A 19 -10.18 -21.72 -1.37
C LEU A 19 -11.20 -20.91 -0.58
N ALA A 20 -11.94 -21.57 0.31
CA ALA A 20 -12.81 -20.88 1.26
C ALA A 20 -11.98 -20.02 2.26
N PRO A 21 -12.54 -18.96 2.86
CA PRO A 21 -11.76 -18.05 3.74
C PRO A 21 -11.08 -18.76 4.92
N ASP A 22 -11.72 -19.76 5.50
CA ASP A 22 -11.19 -20.59 6.59
C ASP A 22 -10.04 -21.50 6.13
N GLN A 23 -10.10 -22.01 4.90
CA GLN A 23 -9.04 -22.79 4.25
C GLN A 23 -7.86 -21.90 3.83
N LEU A 24 -8.16 -20.65 3.44
CA LEU A 24 -7.19 -19.68 2.94
C LEU A 24 -6.18 -19.29 4.02
N GLU A 25 -6.64 -18.97 5.22
CA GLU A 25 -5.75 -18.62 6.33
C GLU A 25 -4.79 -19.76 6.68
N THR A 26 -5.31 -21.00 6.75
CA THR A 26 -4.49 -22.20 6.97
C THR A 26 -3.45 -22.39 5.86
N THR A 27 -3.87 -22.23 4.61
CA THR A 27 -3.04 -22.38 3.42
C THR A 27 -1.87 -21.41 3.42
N VAL A 28 -2.15 -20.13 3.69
CA VAL A 28 -1.16 -19.06 3.69
C VAL A 28 -0.14 -19.28 4.80
N LEU A 29 -0.60 -19.48 6.04
CA LEU A 29 0.29 -19.73 7.19
C LEU A 29 1.13 -20.99 6.97
N TYR A 30 0.54 -22.04 6.41
CA TYR A 30 1.24 -23.27 6.08
C TYR A 30 2.32 -23.04 5.01
N GLY A 31 1.99 -22.38 3.90
CA GLY A 31 2.93 -22.01 2.84
C GLY A 31 4.11 -21.17 3.35
N MET A 32 3.87 -20.29 4.32
CA MET A 32 4.88 -19.47 5.01
C MET A 32 5.80 -20.27 5.95
N GLY A 33 5.51 -21.55 6.24
CA GLY A 33 6.34 -22.36 7.15
C GLY A 33 5.89 -22.39 8.59
N VAL A 34 4.70 -21.90 8.89
CA VAL A 34 4.13 -22.03 10.23
C VAL A 34 3.74 -23.50 10.46
N SER A 35 4.11 -24.05 11.62
CA SER A 35 3.78 -25.44 11.99
C SER A 35 2.28 -25.62 12.24
N GLU A 36 1.75 -26.83 12.05
CA GLU A 36 0.34 -27.13 12.29
C GLU A 36 -0.13 -26.74 13.70
N LYS A 37 0.73 -26.92 14.72
CA LYS A 37 0.45 -26.53 16.11
C LYS A 37 0.30 -25.02 16.27
N ASN A 38 1.15 -24.25 15.60
CA ASN A 38 1.09 -22.78 15.66
C ASN A 38 -0.08 -22.24 14.85
N ILE A 39 -0.40 -22.85 13.69
CA ILE A 39 -1.60 -22.51 12.91
C ILE A 39 -2.86 -22.76 13.75
N ALA A 40 -2.92 -23.91 14.43
CA ALA A 40 -4.01 -24.27 15.33
C ALA A 40 -4.19 -23.22 16.44
N TYR A 41 -3.10 -22.80 17.06
CA TYR A 41 -3.08 -21.73 18.05
C TYR A 41 -3.62 -20.41 17.48
N PHE A 42 -3.11 -19.95 16.32
CA PHE A 42 -3.55 -18.69 15.72
C PHE A 42 -5.02 -18.70 15.29
N ARG A 43 -5.51 -19.83 14.79
CA ARG A 43 -6.89 -20.00 14.34
C ARG A 43 -7.86 -20.39 15.48
N SER A 44 -7.36 -20.59 16.71
CA SER A 44 -8.15 -21.12 17.83
C SER A 44 -8.88 -22.44 17.51
N VAL A 45 -8.22 -23.35 16.81
CA VAL A 45 -8.74 -24.68 16.44
C VAL A 45 -7.78 -25.80 16.86
N ASN A 46 -8.22 -27.06 16.77
CA ASN A 46 -7.35 -28.21 17.03
C ASN A 46 -6.35 -28.44 15.86
N SER A 47 -5.12 -28.87 16.15
CA SER A 47 -4.11 -29.24 15.14
C SER A 47 -4.57 -30.36 14.19
N VAL A 48 -5.43 -31.26 14.67
CA VAL A 48 -6.10 -32.27 13.83
C VAL A 48 -7.03 -31.61 12.79
N THR A 49 -7.73 -30.53 13.17
CA THR A 49 -8.56 -29.75 12.23
C THR A 49 -7.71 -29.10 11.15
N VAL A 50 -6.55 -28.55 11.53
CA VAL A 50 -5.57 -27.97 10.59
C VAL A 50 -5.11 -29.03 9.59
N ARG A 51 -4.69 -30.21 10.08
CA ARG A 51 -4.24 -31.32 9.21
C ARG A 51 -5.33 -31.79 8.24
N LYS A 52 -6.56 -32.00 8.72
CA LYS A 52 -7.71 -32.36 7.86
C LYS A 52 -7.99 -31.28 6.81
N THR A 53 -7.82 -30.01 7.18
CA THR A 53 -7.96 -28.89 6.25
C THR A 53 -6.91 -28.96 5.14
N ILE A 54 -5.63 -29.18 5.51
CA ILE A 54 -4.54 -29.36 4.54
C ILE A 54 -4.81 -30.55 3.61
N GLN A 55 -5.27 -31.68 4.13
CA GLN A 55 -5.62 -32.86 3.33
C GLN A 55 -6.73 -32.59 2.30
N ARG A 56 -7.81 -31.93 2.71
CA ARG A 56 -8.86 -31.49 1.76
C ARG A 56 -8.31 -30.58 0.68
N ILE A 57 -7.38 -29.69 1.04
CA ILE A 57 -6.75 -28.81 0.07
C ILE A 57 -5.84 -29.59 -0.89
N GLN A 58 -5.16 -30.66 -0.44
CA GLN A 58 -4.41 -31.55 -1.33
C GLN A 58 -5.31 -32.17 -2.41
N GLU A 59 -6.56 -32.54 -2.07
CA GLU A 59 -7.54 -33.06 -3.02
C GLU A 59 -7.94 -32.00 -4.05
N ILE A 60 -8.18 -30.75 -3.61
CA ILE A 60 -8.50 -29.61 -4.49
C ILE A 60 -7.39 -29.40 -5.54
N TYR A 61 -6.13 -29.41 -5.10
CA TYR A 61 -4.97 -29.21 -5.97
C TYR A 61 -4.46 -30.48 -6.66
N LYS A 62 -5.07 -31.64 -6.39
CA LYS A 62 -4.67 -32.95 -6.92
C LYS A 62 -3.19 -33.27 -6.67
N VAL A 63 -2.70 -33.00 -5.45
CA VAL A 63 -1.30 -33.24 -5.06
C VAL A 63 -1.17 -34.36 -4.04
N ASN A 64 -0.22 -35.26 -4.27
CA ASN A 64 -0.06 -36.47 -3.45
C ASN A 64 0.88 -36.27 -2.26
N SER A 65 1.61 -35.14 -2.23
CA SER A 65 2.56 -34.82 -1.18
C SER A 65 2.31 -33.43 -0.62
N ILE A 66 2.40 -33.33 0.71
CA ILE A 66 2.35 -32.07 1.44
C ILE A 66 3.45 -31.11 0.96
N SER A 67 4.62 -31.64 0.58
CA SER A 67 5.73 -30.84 0.05
C SER A 67 5.38 -30.20 -1.30
N GLN A 68 4.67 -30.93 -2.18
CA GLN A 68 4.18 -30.37 -3.45
C GLN A 68 3.19 -29.24 -3.21
N LEU A 69 2.27 -29.43 -2.26
CA LEU A 69 1.31 -28.40 -1.89
C LEU A 69 2.02 -27.13 -1.38
N ARG A 70 3.00 -27.30 -0.49
CA ARG A 70 3.83 -26.22 0.03
C ARG A 70 4.54 -25.45 -1.09
N SER A 71 5.14 -26.16 -2.05
CA SER A 71 5.81 -25.54 -3.20
C SER A 71 4.85 -24.73 -4.07
N ILE A 72 3.65 -25.24 -4.35
CA ILE A 72 2.62 -24.51 -5.12
C ILE A 72 2.25 -23.20 -4.43
N PHE A 73 2.03 -23.25 -3.11
CA PHE A 73 1.67 -22.05 -2.34
C PHE A 73 2.80 -21.05 -2.30
N GLN A 74 4.04 -21.50 -2.07
CA GLN A 74 5.21 -20.62 -2.06
C GLN A 74 5.41 -19.93 -3.41
N VAL A 75 5.30 -20.66 -4.53
CA VAL A 75 5.42 -20.07 -5.88
C VAL A 75 4.32 -19.03 -6.11
N ARG A 76 3.05 -19.33 -5.78
CA ARG A 76 1.94 -18.39 -5.98
C ARG A 76 2.05 -17.15 -5.09
N ILE A 77 2.43 -17.31 -3.83
CA ILE A 77 2.64 -16.19 -2.89
C ILE A 77 3.84 -15.34 -3.35
N PHE A 78 4.95 -15.97 -3.72
CA PHE A 78 6.15 -15.26 -4.19
C PHE A 78 5.87 -14.50 -5.50
N HIS A 79 5.26 -15.17 -6.48
CA HIS A 79 4.87 -14.54 -7.74
C HIS A 79 3.89 -13.38 -7.53
N PHE A 80 2.91 -13.54 -6.63
CA PHE A 80 2.02 -12.45 -6.25
C PHE A 80 2.79 -11.31 -5.57
N SER A 81 3.72 -11.57 -4.66
CA SER A 81 4.54 -10.53 -4.04
C SER A 81 5.32 -9.74 -5.10
N MET A 82 5.97 -10.44 -6.03
CA MET A 82 6.75 -9.84 -7.12
C MET A 82 5.88 -9.02 -8.08
N ILE A 83 4.66 -9.46 -8.37
CA ILE A 83 3.72 -8.74 -9.24
C ILE A 83 2.94 -7.66 -8.47
N CYS A 84 2.75 -7.78 -7.16
CA CYS A 84 2.03 -6.79 -6.37
C CYS A 84 2.89 -5.62 -5.91
N ASP A 85 4.22 -5.74 -5.92
CA ASP A 85 5.10 -4.57 -5.76
C ASP A 85 4.77 -3.46 -6.79
N CYS A 86 4.19 -3.80 -7.94
CA CYS A 86 3.73 -2.82 -8.93
C CYS A 86 2.22 -2.50 -8.91
N LYS A 87 1.38 -3.16 -8.10
CA LYS A 87 -0.09 -2.93 -8.07
C LYS A 87 -0.70 -2.60 -6.70
N TYR A 88 -0.06 -2.98 -5.58
CA TYR A 88 -0.58 -2.64 -4.25
C TYR A 88 -0.23 -1.20 -3.83
N ARG A 89 0.72 -0.56 -4.52
CA ARG A 89 1.00 0.88 -4.39
C ARG A 89 -0.12 1.77 -4.96
N ASN A 90 -0.95 1.24 -5.87
CA ASN A 90 -1.84 2.05 -6.71
C ASN A 90 -3.33 2.04 -6.27
N LYS A 91 -3.71 1.31 -5.20
CA LYS A 91 -5.13 1.23 -4.79
C LYS A 91 -5.54 2.21 -3.70
N GLU A 92 -4.58 2.84 -3.01
CA GLU A 92 -4.86 3.98 -2.13
C GLU A 92 -4.72 5.35 -2.83
N GLU A 93 -4.01 5.42 -3.97
CA GLU A 93 -3.87 6.68 -4.74
C GLU A 93 -5.10 7.04 -5.59
N SER A 94 -6.07 6.14 -5.76
CA SER A 94 -7.28 6.41 -6.55
C SER A 94 -8.48 6.90 -5.74
N ALA A 95 -8.30 7.16 -4.44
CA ALA A 95 -9.31 7.77 -3.58
C ALA A 95 -8.90 9.19 -3.15
N ASN A 96 -8.73 10.12 -4.11
CA ASN A 96 -8.78 11.58 -3.88
C ASN A 96 -8.15 12.08 -2.56
N THR A 97 -6.97 11.59 -2.18
CA THR A 97 -6.23 12.12 -1.04
C THR A 97 -5.37 13.25 -1.56
N LYS A 98 -5.97 14.44 -1.60
CA LYS A 98 -5.25 15.67 -1.85
C LYS A 98 -4.07 15.75 -0.87
N ILE A 99 -2.85 15.51 -1.36
CA ILE A 99 -1.62 15.49 -0.53
C ILE A 99 -1.42 16.86 0.13
N PHE A 100 -1.73 17.91 -0.62
CA PHE A 100 -1.66 19.30 -0.20
C PHE A 100 -3.06 19.89 -0.04
N SER A 101 -3.20 20.85 0.86
CA SER A 101 -4.39 21.71 0.93
C SER A 101 -4.47 22.62 -0.29
N ASP A 102 -5.64 23.20 -0.57
CA ASP A 102 -5.81 24.19 -1.65
C ASP A 102 -4.75 25.30 -1.62
N ARG A 103 -4.48 25.86 -0.43
CA ARG A 103 -3.48 26.92 -0.26
C ARG A 103 -2.05 26.45 -0.49
N GLU A 104 -1.74 25.21 -0.13
CA GLU A 104 -0.42 24.64 -0.40
C GLU A 104 -0.25 24.31 -1.89
N ASP A 105 -1.31 23.84 -2.57
CA ASP A 105 -1.33 23.66 -4.02
C ASP A 105 -1.08 25.00 -4.75
N GLU A 106 -1.73 26.08 -4.32
CA GLU A 106 -1.53 27.43 -4.87
C GLU A 106 -0.10 27.93 -4.68
N VAL A 107 0.45 27.80 -3.48
CA VAL A 107 1.82 28.21 -3.17
C VAL A 107 2.83 27.37 -3.97
N LEU A 108 2.61 26.06 -4.07
CA LEU A 108 3.46 25.14 -4.83
C LEU A 108 3.46 25.46 -6.34
N TYR A 109 2.29 25.81 -6.89
CA TYR A 109 2.16 26.27 -8.28
C TYR A 109 3.05 27.48 -8.55
N TRP A 110 2.90 28.56 -7.77
CA TRP A 110 3.69 29.77 -8.00
C TRP A 110 5.20 29.60 -7.72
N LEU A 111 5.57 28.69 -6.81
CA LEU A 111 6.97 28.30 -6.63
C LEU A 111 7.55 27.61 -7.87
N SER A 112 6.77 26.75 -8.52
CA SER A 112 7.19 26.08 -9.75
C SER A 112 7.30 27.02 -10.94
N GLU A 113 6.50 28.08 -10.96
CA GLU A 113 6.59 29.21 -11.90
C GLU A 113 7.74 30.18 -11.56
N GLY A 114 8.53 29.90 -10.52
CA GLY A 114 9.72 30.68 -10.16
C GLY A 114 9.45 31.99 -9.42
N LYS A 115 8.24 32.19 -8.86
CA LYS A 115 7.92 33.39 -8.08
C LYS A 115 8.63 33.39 -6.72
N SER A 116 9.11 34.55 -6.32
CA SER A 116 9.69 34.79 -5.00
C SER A 116 8.62 34.85 -3.91
N TYR A 117 9.00 34.63 -2.65
CA TYR A 117 8.02 34.56 -1.56
C TYR A 117 7.20 35.86 -1.38
N PRO A 118 7.78 37.07 -1.55
CA PRO A 118 7.00 38.31 -1.54
C PRO A 118 6.03 38.43 -2.73
N GLU A 119 6.41 37.94 -3.92
CA GLU A 119 5.52 37.94 -5.08
C GLU A 119 4.35 36.97 -4.88
N ILE A 120 4.61 35.76 -4.35
CA ILE A 120 3.57 34.79 -4.01
C ILE A 120 2.61 35.38 -2.98
N ALA A 121 3.15 36.05 -1.95
CA ALA A 121 2.36 36.73 -0.93
C ALA A 121 1.43 37.79 -1.55
N MET A 122 1.94 38.58 -2.51
CA MET A 122 1.17 39.58 -3.24
C MET A 122 0.08 38.95 -4.11
N ILE A 123 0.41 37.88 -4.86
CA ILE A 123 -0.53 37.18 -5.75
C ILE A 123 -1.68 36.54 -4.96
N LEU A 124 -1.37 35.90 -3.82
CA LEU A 124 -2.37 35.19 -3.02
C LEU A 124 -3.07 36.09 -1.97
N GLY A 125 -2.67 37.35 -1.84
CA GLY A 125 -3.24 38.29 -0.86
C GLY A 125 -2.94 37.93 0.61
N ILE A 126 -1.78 37.31 0.88
CA ILE A 126 -1.37 36.86 2.22
C ILE A 126 -0.02 37.46 2.62
N LYS A 127 0.39 37.29 3.88
CA LYS A 127 1.70 37.74 4.35
C LYS A 127 2.81 36.78 3.92
N THR A 128 4.02 37.29 3.66
CA THR A 128 5.20 36.46 3.34
C THR A 128 5.51 35.41 4.42
N GLY A 129 5.20 35.71 5.69
CA GLY A 129 5.32 34.73 6.78
C GLY A 129 4.38 33.53 6.61
N THR A 130 3.16 33.76 6.12
CA THR A 130 2.17 32.72 5.82
C THR A 130 2.61 31.86 4.64
N VAL A 131 3.22 32.46 3.61
CA VAL A 131 3.85 31.71 2.51
C VAL A 131 4.94 30.76 3.03
N LYS A 132 5.84 31.26 3.90
CA LYS A 132 6.89 30.43 4.52
C LYS A 132 6.31 29.27 5.33
N PHE A 133 5.21 29.51 6.04
CA PHE A 133 4.49 28.47 6.78
C PHE A 133 3.96 27.36 5.86
N HIS A 134 3.26 27.74 4.77
CA HIS A 134 2.78 26.76 3.79
C HIS A 134 3.93 25.97 3.14
N ILE A 135 5.05 26.62 2.82
CA ILE A 135 6.25 25.94 2.32
C ILE A 135 6.79 24.94 3.33
N GLY A 136 6.85 25.30 4.62
CA GLY A 136 7.26 24.40 5.69
C GLY A 136 6.40 23.13 5.74
N ASN A 137 5.08 23.29 5.63
CA ASN A 137 4.15 22.16 5.60
C ASN A 137 4.31 21.29 4.35
N ILE A 138 4.51 21.89 3.18
CA ILE A 138 4.78 21.16 1.92
C ILE A 138 6.04 20.30 2.08
N LEU A 139 7.13 20.88 2.59
CA LEU A 139 8.39 20.18 2.83
C LEU A 139 8.22 19.05 3.84
N GLN A 140 7.50 19.29 4.94
CA GLN A 140 7.20 18.28 5.95
C GLN A 140 6.39 17.11 5.37
N LYS A 141 5.34 17.39 4.59
CA LYS A 141 4.50 16.39 3.94
C LYS A 141 5.27 15.54 2.92
N LEU A 142 6.26 16.14 2.27
CA LEU A 142 7.15 15.45 1.34
C LEU A 142 8.35 14.75 2.02
N GLY A 143 8.58 15.01 3.31
CA GLY A 143 9.71 14.44 4.06
C GLY A 143 11.08 14.96 3.61
N ILE A 144 11.15 16.20 3.14
CA ILE A 144 12.37 16.81 2.56
C ILE A 144 12.63 18.18 3.17
N TYR A 145 13.83 18.72 2.94
CA TYR A 145 14.25 20.01 3.50
C TYR A 145 14.50 21.11 2.46
N SER A 146 14.45 20.76 1.16
CA SER A 146 14.79 21.68 0.07
C SER A 146 13.58 21.95 -0.82
N VAL A 147 13.25 23.24 -1.00
CA VAL A 147 12.18 23.70 -1.90
C VAL A 147 12.47 23.30 -3.34
N ARG A 148 13.74 23.34 -3.78
CA ARG A 148 14.12 22.91 -5.14
C ARG A 148 13.86 21.41 -5.33
N GLN A 149 14.14 20.60 -4.32
CA GLN A 149 13.82 19.17 -4.36
C GLN A 149 12.30 18.94 -4.36
N ALA A 150 11.56 19.76 -3.60
CA ALA A 150 10.09 19.70 -3.57
C ALA A 150 9.50 19.95 -4.95
N ILE A 151 9.90 21.04 -5.61
CA ILE A 151 9.44 21.38 -6.96
C ILE A 151 9.74 20.23 -7.92
N ARG A 152 10.98 19.72 -7.95
CA ARG A 152 11.36 18.60 -8.82
C ARG A 152 10.47 17.38 -8.63
N ILE A 153 10.30 16.92 -7.38
CA ILE A 153 9.49 15.74 -7.05
C ILE A 153 8.02 15.97 -7.43
N CYS A 154 7.49 17.15 -7.13
CA CYS A 154 6.10 17.49 -7.46
C CYS A 154 5.87 17.57 -8.97
N THR A 155 6.83 18.07 -9.75
CA THR A 155 6.79 18.07 -11.22
C THR A 155 6.86 16.64 -11.77
N GLU A 156 7.83 15.83 -11.33
CA GLU A 156 8.02 14.44 -11.78
C GLU A 156 6.78 13.57 -11.51
N ARG A 157 6.07 13.84 -10.42
CA ARG A 157 4.87 13.10 -10.00
C ARG A 157 3.56 13.73 -10.46
N ASN A 158 3.60 14.79 -11.27
CA ASN A 158 2.41 15.54 -11.72
C ASN A 158 1.48 16.00 -10.56
N LEU A 159 2.08 16.39 -9.42
CA LEU A 159 1.35 16.86 -8.24
C LEU A 159 1.03 18.36 -8.28
N ILE A 160 1.60 19.10 -9.23
CA ILE A 160 1.38 20.54 -9.37
C ILE A 160 0.12 20.77 -10.20
N LYS A 161 -0.88 21.40 -9.59
CA LYS A 161 -2.11 21.76 -10.30
C LYS A 161 -1.96 23.14 -10.92
N LYS A 162 -2.27 23.22 -12.22
CA LYS A 162 -2.33 24.50 -12.91
C LYS A 162 -3.56 25.26 -12.45
N ILE A 163 -3.37 26.46 -11.90
CA ILE A 163 -4.47 27.37 -11.61
C ILE A 163 -4.89 27.97 -12.96
N ILE A 164 -6.03 27.54 -13.49
CA ILE A 164 -6.67 28.23 -14.61
C ILE A 164 -7.43 29.41 -14.00
N ALA A 165 -6.98 30.63 -14.28
CA ALA A 165 -7.79 31.80 -14.04
C ALA A 165 -8.88 31.85 -15.12
N GLU A 166 -10.13 31.60 -14.74
CA GLU A 166 -11.32 32.00 -15.51
C GLU A 166 -11.68 33.45 -15.18
#